data_AF-A0A2K6A7L5-F1
#
_entry.id   AF-A0A2K6A7L5-F1
#
_cell.length_a   1.000
_cell.length_b   1.000
_cell.length_c   1.000
_cell.angle_alpha   90.00
_cell.angle_beta   90.00
_cell.angle_gamma   90.00
#
_symmetry.space_group_name_H-M   'P 1'
#
loop_
_entity.id
_entity.type
_entity.pdbx_description
1 polymer ?
#
loop_
_entity_poly.entity_id
_entity_poly.type
_entity_poly.pdbx_seq_one_letter_code
_entity_poly.pdbx_strand_id
1 'polypeptide(L)'
;MLCPWRTANLGLLLILAVFLVAEAEGAAQSNNSLMLQTSKENHTLASNSLCTDEKQITQNHSKVLAEVNISWPVQMARNAVLCCPPIEFRNLVVITWEIILRGQPSCTKSYRKETNETKETNCTDERITWVSTPDQNSDLQIYPVAITHDGYYRCLMATPDGNFHRGYHLQVLVTPEVTLFQSRNRTAVCKAVAGKPAAQISWIPEGDCAPTEQEYWGNGTVTVKSTCHWEGHNVSTVTCHVSHLTGNKSLYIELLPVPGAKKSAKLYMPYVILPIIILTIVGFIWLLKISGCRKYNLNKTESTSVVEEDEMQPYASYTEKNNPLYDTTNKVKASQALQSEVGTDLHTL
;
A
#
# COMPACT_ATOMS: atom_id res chain seq x y z
N MET A 1 -5.09 52.46 52.43
CA MET A 1 -4.79 53.14 51.15
C MET A 1 -4.44 52.09 50.12
N LEU A 2 -5.17 52.05 49.00
CA LEU A 2 -4.83 51.22 47.85
C LEU A 2 -3.48 51.67 47.29
N CYS A 3 -2.56 50.75 47.00
CA CYS A 3 -1.39 51.02 46.18
C CYS A 3 -1.68 50.60 44.72
N PRO A 4 -1.81 51.55 43.78
CA PRO A 4 -2.11 51.25 42.39
C PRO A 4 -0.82 51.27 41.56
N TRP A 5 0.00 50.22 41.63
CA TRP A 5 1.08 50.06 40.63
C TRP A 5 1.71 48.66 40.66
N ARG A 6 1.17 47.74 39.83
CA ARG A 6 1.89 46.66 39.10
C ARG A 6 0.99 45.55 38.52
N THR A 7 -0.32 45.71 38.43
CA THR A 7 -1.21 44.68 37.86
C THR A 7 -1.16 44.61 36.32
N ALA A 8 -0.80 45.70 35.63
CA ALA A 8 -0.82 45.75 34.16
C ALA A 8 0.23 44.84 33.50
N ASN A 9 1.43 44.71 34.07
CA ASN A 9 2.51 43.90 33.46
C ASN A 9 2.32 42.39 33.66
N LEU A 10 1.60 41.97 34.71
CA LEU A 10 1.32 40.54 34.95
C LEU A 10 0.15 40.04 34.10
N GLY A 11 -0.86 40.89 33.88
CA GLY A 11 -1.99 40.58 33.00
C GLY A 11 -1.57 40.42 31.53
N LEU A 12 -0.69 41.30 31.04
CA LEU A 12 -0.20 41.24 29.66
C LEU A 12 0.61 39.96 29.37
N LEU A 13 1.38 39.50 30.37
CA LEU A 13 2.23 38.30 30.26
C LEU A 13 1.40 37.00 30.29
N LEU A 14 0.30 37.00 31.05
CA LEU A 14 -0.68 35.90 31.04
C LEU A 14 -1.47 35.83 29.73
N ILE A 15 -1.85 36.98 29.15
CA ILE A 15 -2.57 37.02 27.87
C ILE A 15 -1.68 36.53 26.72
N LEU A 16 -0.41 36.97 26.67
CA LEU A 16 0.56 36.48 25.67
C LEU A 16 0.82 34.97 25.78
N ALA A 17 0.83 34.42 27.00
CA ALA A 17 0.97 32.97 27.19
C ALA A 17 -0.25 32.19 26.69
N VAL A 18 -1.47 32.71 26.87
CA VAL A 18 -2.70 32.05 26.40
C VAL A 18 -2.81 32.09 24.87
N PHE A 19 -2.42 33.19 24.22
CA PHE A 19 -2.40 33.27 22.75
C PHE A 19 -1.38 32.31 22.11
N LEU A 20 -0.21 32.12 22.71
CA LEU A 20 0.80 31.17 22.21
C LEU A 20 0.41 29.70 22.41
N VAL A 21 -0.47 29.39 23.38
CA VAL A 21 -0.98 28.03 23.60
C VAL A 21 -2.12 27.70 22.62
N ALA A 22 -3.01 28.66 22.33
CA ALA A 22 -4.10 28.46 21.37
C ALA A 22 -3.59 28.24 19.93
N GLU A 23 -2.49 28.86 19.55
CA GLU A 23 -1.88 28.71 18.21
C GLU A 23 -1.16 27.35 18.04
N ALA A 24 -0.82 26.66 19.14
CA ALA A 24 -0.22 25.33 19.13
C ALA A 24 -1.25 24.19 19.07
N GLU A 25 -2.48 24.41 19.54
CA GLU A 25 -3.57 23.41 19.52
C GLU A 25 -4.37 23.40 18.20
N GLY A 26 -4.31 24.47 17.40
CA GLY A 26 -4.99 24.58 16.10
C GLY A 26 -4.48 23.67 14.98
N ALA A 27 -3.40 22.89 15.21
CA ALA A 27 -2.76 22.07 14.17
C ALA A 27 -2.95 20.55 14.33
N ALA A 28 -3.75 20.08 15.29
CA ALA A 28 -3.89 18.65 15.59
C ALA A 28 -5.35 18.19 15.56
N GLN A 29 -6.00 18.25 14.40
CA GLN A 29 -7.28 17.57 14.18
C GLN A 29 -7.03 16.22 13.50
N SER A 30 -7.00 15.16 14.33
CA SER A 30 -6.91 13.76 13.90
C SER A 30 -8.27 13.30 13.38
N ASN A 31 -8.43 13.27 12.06
CA ASN A 31 -9.59 12.65 11.43
C ASN A 31 -9.42 11.12 11.45
N ASN A 32 -10.25 10.45 12.25
CA ASN A 32 -10.50 9.02 12.10
C ASN A 32 -11.28 8.79 10.79
N SER A 33 -10.64 8.24 9.76
CA SER A 33 -11.34 7.75 8.57
C SER A 33 -11.11 6.26 8.37
N LEU A 34 -12.21 5.52 8.46
CA LEU A 34 -12.41 4.18 7.95
C LEU A 34 -11.81 4.04 6.53
N MET A 35 -10.88 3.10 6.35
CA MET A 35 -10.21 2.79 5.08
C MET A 35 -11.23 2.46 3.97
N LEU A 36 -11.41 3.38 3.02
CA LEU A 36 -12.19 3.15 1.81
C LEU A 36 -11.23 2.67 0.71
N GLN A 37 -11.34 1.40 0.32
CA GLN A 37 -10.74 0.86 -0.89
C GLN A 37 -11.43 1.48 -2.11
N THR A 38 -10.90 2.56 -2.66
CA THR A 38 -11.43 3.12 -3.91
C THR A 38 -10.69 2.50 -5.10
N SER A 39 -11.32 1.49 -5.72
CA SER A 39 -10.95 0.95 -7.03
C SER A 39 -11.41 1.92 -8.12
N LYS A 40 -10.48 2.47 -8.92
CA LYS A 40 -10.83 3.21 -10.14
C LYS A 40 -10.82 2.23 -11.30
N GLU A 41 -11.99 1.69 -11.64
CA GLU A 41 -12.16 0.78 -12.77
C GLU A 41 -12.39 1.56 -14.06
N ASN A 42 -11.44 1.52 -14.99
CA ASN A 42 -11.67 1.92 -16.37
C ASN A 42 -12.06 0.66 -17.16
N HIS A 43 -13.36 0.40 -17.25
CA HIS A 43 -13.89 -0.69 -18.09
C HIS A 43 -13.87 -0.26 -19.56
N THR A 44 -12.91 -0.76 -20.33
CA THR A 44 -12.95 -0.68 -21.80
C THR A 44 -12.59 -2.03 -22.40
N LEU A 45 -13.61 -2.88 -22.56
CA LEU A 45 -13.72 -3.87 -23.63
C LEU A 45 -15.17 -4.38 -23.67
N ALA A 46 -16.02 -3.61 -24.33
CA ALA A 46 -17.29 -4.12 -24.82
C ALA A 46 -17.00 -4.96 -26.07
N SER A 47 -16.73 -6.26 -25.90
CA SER A 47 -16.75 -7.19 -27.03
C SER A 47 -18.18 -7.67 -27.25
N ASN A 48 -19.02 -6.76 -27.75
CA ASN A 48 -20.30 -7.10 -28.36
C ASN A 48 -20.11 -6.98 -29.87
N SER A 49 -19.50 -7.99 -30.51
CA SER A 49 -19.48 -8.06 -31.97
C SER A 49 -20.79 -8.70 -32.44
N LEU A 50 -21.76 -7.89 -32.81
CA LEU A 50 -22.73 -8.31 -33.83
C LEU A 50 -21.92 -8.42 -35.13
N CYS A 51 -21.94 -9.58 -35.80
CA CYS A 51 -21.27 -9.80 -37.08
C CYS A 51 -21.62 -8.63 -38.01
N THR A 52 -20.65 -7.81 -38.37
CA THR A 52 -20.87 -6.71 -39.32
C THR A 52 -20.81 -7.31 -40.72
N ASP A 53 -21.79 -6.94 -41.57
CA ASP A 53 -21.83 -7.32 -42.98
C ASP A 53 -20.58 -6.80 -43.70
N GLU A 54 -19.55 -7.64 -43.77
CA GLU A 54 -18.38 -7.39 -44.58
C GLU A 54 -18.81 -7.55 -46.05
N LYS A 55 -19.03 -6.40 -46.69
CA LYS A 55 -19.51 -6.29 -48.08
C LYS A 55 -18.65 -7.16 -49.00
N GLN A 56 -19.30 -8.04 -49.78
CA GLN A 56 -18.69 -8.97 -50.72
C GLN A 56 -17.52 -8.33 -51.50
N ILE A 57 -16.31 -8.86 -51.31
CA ILE A 57 -15.27 -8.77 -52.34
C ILE A 57 -15.55 -9.94 -53.29
N THR A 58 -16.24 -9.64 -54.39
CA THR A 58 -16.40 -10.57 -55.50
C THR A 58 -15.03 -10.75 -56.17
N GLN A 59 -14.25 -11.73 -55.73
CA GLN A 59 -13.11 -12.23 -56.51
C GLN A 59 -13.48 -13.55 -57.16
N ASN A 60 -13.96 -13.44 -58.40
CA ASN A 60 -13.82 -14.52 -59.37
C ASN A 60 -12.32 -14.76 -59.56
N HIS A 61 -11.80 -15.84 -59.00
CA HIS A 61 -10.74 -16.68 -59.55
C HIS A 61 -10.40 -17.76 -58.51
N SER A 62 -10.17 -18.98 -59.00
CA SER A 62 -9.77 -20.19 -58.30
C SER A 62 -8.43 -20.09 -57.54
N LYS A 63 -8.30 -19.13 -56.62
CA LYS A 63 -7.24 -19.08 -55.63
C LYS A 63 -7.81 -19.64 -54.33
N VAL A 64 -7.18 -20.70 -53.83
CA VAL A 64 -7.25 -21.10 -52.43
C VAL A 64 -7.11 -19.83 -51.60
N LEU A 65 -8.22 -19.37 -51.01
CA LEU A 65 -8.21 -18.25 -50.08
C LEU A 65 -7.28 -18.70 -48.94
N ALA A 66 -6.16 -18.01 -48.76
CA ALA A 66 -5.26 -18.29 -47.67
C ALA A 66 -6.08 -18.32 -46.38
N GLU A 67 -5.92 -19.37 -45.58
CA GLU A 67 -6.64 -19.58 -44.32
C GLU A 67 -6.31 -18.40 -43.38
N VAL A 68 -7.15 -17.35 -43.39
CA VAL A 68 -7.02 -16.25 -42.44
C VAL A 68 -7.56 -16.77 -41.11
N ASN A 69 -6.68 -17.39 -40.32
CA ASN A 69 -6.98 -17.80 -38.97
C ASN A 69 -7.19 -16.55 -38.11
N ILE A 70 -8.44 -16.27 -37.75
CA ILE A 70 -8.80 -15.09 -36.97
C ILE A 70 -8.51 -15.38 -35.49
N SER A 71 -7.57 -14.65 -34.88
CA SER A 71 -7.39 -14.70 -33.43
C SER A 71 -8.57 -14.02 -32.74
N TRP A 72 -9.25 -14.72 -31.82
CA TRP A 72 -10.49 -14.23 -31.22
C TRP A 72 -10.43 -14.23 -29.68
N PRO A 73 -9.99 -13.14 -29.05
CA PRO A 73 -9.93 -13.04 -27.60
C PRO A 73 -11.32 -12.81 -26.99
N VAL A 74 -11.69 -13.63 -26.00
CA VAL A 74 -13.00 -13.58 -25.35
C VAL A 74 -12.83 -13.69 -23.84
N GLN A 75 -13.45 -12.77 -23.08
CA GLN A 75 -13.42 -12.84 -21.63
C GLN A 75 -14.27 -14.01 -21.09
N MET A 76 -13.75 -14.73 -20.10
CA MET A 76 -14.48 -15.76 -19.37
C MET A 76 -15.83 -15.24 -18.85
N ALA A 77 -16.82 -16.13 -18.76
CA ALA A 77 -18.17 -15.91 -18.30
C ALA A 77 -19.01 -14.95 -19.16
N ARG A 78 -18.45 -14.40 -20.25
CA ARG A 78 -19.21 -13.65 -21.26
C ARG A 78 -19.79 -14.57 -22.33
N ASN A 79 -20.66 -14.00 -23.15
CA ASN A 79 -21.15 -14.61 -24.37
C ASN A 79 -20.13 -14.38 -25.50
N ALA A 80 -19.94 -15.39 -26.35
CA ALA A 80 -19.21 -15.25 -27.61
C ALA A 80 -20.03 -15.77 -28.77
N VAL A 81 -20.01 -15.03 -29.88
CA VAL A 81 -20.64 -15.43 -31.14
C VAL A 81 -19.55 -15.50 -32.21
N LEU A 82 -19.51 -16.63 -32.92
CA LEU A 82 -18.58 -16.90 -34.01
C LEU A 82 -19.37 -16.96 -35.31
N CYS A 83 -18.99 -16.11 -36.26
CA CYS A 83 -19.77 -15.88 -37.47
C CYS A 83 -19.32 -16.78 -38.61
N CYS A 84 -20.24 -17.33 -39.38
CA CYS A 84 -19.88 -17.95 -40.66
C CYS A 84 -19.61 -16.88 -41.75
N PRO A 85 -18.95 -17.24 -42.86
CA PRO A 85 -18.90 -16.36 -44.04
C PRO A 85 -20.31 -15.90 -44.47
N PRO A 86 -20.48 -14.65 -44.92
CA PRO A 86 -21.78 -14.20 -45.42
C PRO A 86 -22.06 -14.87 -46.77
N ILE A 87 -23.03 -15.79 -46.78
CA ILE A 87 -23.53 -16.42 -48.01
C ILE A 87 -25.04 -16.20 -48.12
N GLU A 88 -25.55 -16.22 -49.35
CA GLU A 88 -27.00 -16.22 -49.54
C GLU A 88 -27.57 -17.53 -49.04
N PHE A 89 -28.40 -17.47 -48.00
CA PHE A 89 -29.02 -18.66 -47.39
C PHE A 89 -29.78 -19.51 -48.42
N ARG A 90 -30.27 -18.91 -49.51
CA ARG A 90 -30.89 -19.63 -50.65
C ARG A 90 -29.98 -20.71 -51.24
N ASN A 91 -28.68 -20.45 -51.30
CA ASN A 91 -27.70 -21.35 -51.92
C ASN A 91 -27.06 -22.32 -50.91
N LEU A 92 -27.39 -22.24 -49.62
CA LEU A 92 -26.86 -23.17 -48.63
C LEU A 92 -27.38 -24.60 -48.89
N VAL A 93 -26.47 -25.58 -48.90
CA VAL A 93 -26.79 -27.02 -48.95
C VAL A 93 -26.59 -27.64 -47.57
N VAL A 94 -25.40 -27.43 -47.00
CA VAL A 94 -25.00 -27.92 -45.68
C VAL A 94 -24.09 -26.90 -45.02
N ILE A 95 -24.25 -26.73 -43.71
CA ILE A 95 -23.28 -26.06 -42.85
C ILE A 95 -22.75 -27.02 -41.81
N THR A 96 -21.48 -26.91 -41.47
CA THR A 96 -20.80 -27.72 -40.46
C THR A 96 -19.85 -26.85 -39.66
N TRP A 97 -20.04 -26.80 -38.36
CA TRP A 97 -19.05 -26.36 -37.40
C TRP A 97 -18.18 -27.53 -36.99
N GLU A 98 -16.89 -27.38 -37.20
CA GLU A 98 -15.86 -28.25 -36.63
C GLU A 98 -15.20 -27.53 -35.46
N ILE A 99 -15.20 -28.19 -34.30
CA ILE A 99 -14.78 -27.62 -33.03
C ILE A 99 -13.64 -28.49 -32.49
N ILE A 100 -12.48 -27.89 -32.32
CA ILE A 100 -11.25 -28.56 -31.87
C ILE A 100 -10.78 -27.86 -30.60
N LEU A 101 -11.25 -28.36 -29.45
CA LEU A 101 -10.85 -27.84 -28.14
C LEU A 101 -9.48 -28.39 -27.74
N ARG A 102 -8.72 -27.61 -26.98
CA ARG A 102 -7.37 -28.01 -26.56
C ARG A 102 -7.42 -29.29 -25.71
N GLY A 103 -6.73 -30.33 -26.16
CA GLY A 103 -6.62 -31.60 -25.43
C GLY A 103 -7.88 -32.48 -25.48
N GLN A 104 -8.83 -32.18 -26.37
CA GLN A 104 -10.05 -32.96 -26.58
C GLN A 104 -10.16 -33.43 -28.03
N PRO A 105 -10.90 -34.52 -28.31
CA PRO A 105 -11.23 -34.90 -29.69
C PRO A 105 -12.09 -33.82 -30.36
N SER A 106 -12.05 -33.77 -31.69
CA SER A 106 -12.90 -32.85 -32.44
C SER A 106 -14.37 -33.22 -32.30
N CYS A 107 -15.20 -32.20 -32.23
CA CYS A 107 -16.66 -32.28 -32.18
C CYS A 107 -17.23 -31.55 -33.39
N THR A 108 -18.36 -32.03 -33.93
CA THR A 108 -18.99 -31.40 -35.09
C THR A 108 -20.49 -31.17 -34.87
N LYS A 109 -20.96 -29.99 -35.29
CA LYS A 109 -22.38 -29.65 -35.38
C LYS A 109 -22.69 -29.32 -36.83
N SER A 110 -23.65 -29.99 -37.43
CA SER A 110 -24.02 -29.75 -38.83
C SER A 110 -25.52 -29.56 -39.00
N TYR A 111 -25.87 -28.83 -40.05
CA TYR A 111 -27.25 -28.62 -40.48
C TYR A 111 -27.34 -28.84 -41.98
N ARG A 112 -28.29 -29.67 -42.40
CA ARG A 112 -28.63 -29.91 -43.80
C ARG A 112 -29.93 -29.19 -44.12
N LYS A 113 -29.88 -28.27 -45.08
CA LYS A 113 -31.03 -27.43 -45.44
C LYS A 113 -32.16 -28.23 -46.07
N GLU A 114 -31.84 -29.16 -46.96
CA GLU A 114 -32.82 -29.96 -47.72
C GLU A 114 -33.77 -30.75 -46.81
N THR A 115 -33.23 -31.39 -45.78
CA THR A 115 -34.01 -32.19 -44.82
C THR A 115 -34.43 -31.39 -43.58
N ASN A 116 -33.91 -30.16 -43.42
CA ASN A 116 -34.04 -29.34 -42.23
C ASN A 116 -33.60 -30.08 -40.94
N GLU A 117 -32.52 -30.86 -41.04
CA GLU A 117 -32.01 -31.67 -39.94
C GLU A 117 -30.70 -31.12 -39.38
N THR A 118 -30.62 -31.06 -38.05
CA THR A 118 -29.38 -30.81 -37.32
C THR A 118 -28.79 -32.12 -36.80
N LYS A 119 -27.49 -32.32 -36.98
CA LYS A 119 -26.76 -33.48 -36.43
C LYS A 119 -25.57 -33.01 -35.62
N GLU A 120 -25.40 -33.60 -34.44
CA GLU A 120 -24.23 -33.36 -33.60
C GLU A 120 -23.46 -34.67 -33.42
N THR A 121 -22.13 -34.60 -33.52
CA THR A 121 -21.24 -35.75 -33.34
C THR A 121 -20.14 -35.38 -32.36
N ASN A 122 -20.03 -36.15 -31.28
CA ASN A 122 -19.02 -36.00 -30.22
C ASN A 122 -19.04 -34.67 -29.45
N CYS A 123 -20.03 -33.79 -29.66
CA CYS A 123 -20.17 -32.57 -28.87
C CYS A 123 -20.91 -32.89 -27.57
N THR A 124 -20.22 -32.74 -26.43
CA THR A 124 -20.80 -32.96 -25.09
C THR A 124 -21.05 -31.67 -24.33
N ASP A 125 -20.43 -30.56 -24.74
CA ASP A 125 -20.59 -29.26 -24.08
C ASP A 125 -21.85 -28.55 -24.56
N GLU A 126 -22.89 -28.56 -23.72
CA GLU A 126 -24.19 -27.93 -23.99
C GLU A 126 -24.12 -26.40 -24.06
N ARG A 127 -23.01 -25.77 -23.67
CA ARG A 127 -22.83 -24.31 -23.74
C ARG A 127 -22.48 -23.83 -25.14
N ILE A 128 -22.06 -24.74 -26.01
CA ILE A 128 -21.76 -24.47 -27.42
C ILE A 128 -23.01 -24.82 -28.22
N THR A 129 -23.70 -23.80 -28.72
CA THR A 129 -25.01 -23.92 -29.37
C THR A 129 -25.07 -23.07 -30.63
N TRP A 130 -26.09 -23.27 -31.46
CA TRP A 130 -26.41 -22.34 -32.53
C TRP A 130 -27.06 -21.09 -31.92
N VAL A 131 -26.78 -19.90 -32.48
CA VAL A 131 -27.40 -18.63 -32.01
C VAL A 131 -28.93 -18.68 -32.13
N SER A 132 -29.44 -19.28 -33.20
CA SER A 132 -30.86 -19.57 -33.39
C SER A 132 -31.03 -20.88 -34.17
N THR A 133 -32.19 -21.10 -34.76
CA THR A 133 -32.31 -22.16 -35.75
C THR A 133 -31.33 -21.88 -36.91
N PRO A 134 -30.55 -22.88 -37.38
CA PRO A 134 -29.50 -22.66 -38.38
C PRO A 134 -30.01 -22.15 -39.73
N ASP A 135 -31.32 -22.25 -39.98
CA ASP A 135 -31.97 -21.71 -41.16
C ASP A 135 -32.14 -20.18 -41.14
N GLN A 136 -32.15 -19.60 -39.94
CA GLN A 136 -32.22 -18.16 -39.74
C GLN A 136 -30.85 -17.56 -39.44
N ASN A 137 -30.10 -18.18 -38.53
CA ASN A 137 -28.75 -17.77 -38.18
C ASN A 137 -27.91 -19.01 -37.86
N SER A 138 -26.91 -19.24 -38.68
CA SER A 138 -26.00 -20.38 -38.59
C SER A 138 -24.72 -20.10 -37.78
N ASP A 139 -24.67 -18.96 -37.11
CA ASP A 139 -23.56 -18.59 -36.24
C ASP A 139 -23.55 -19.44 -34.96
N LEU A 140 -22.35 -19.65 -34.42
CA LEU A 140 -22.14 -20.43 -33.22
C LEU A 140 -22.08 -19.53 -31.99
N GLN A 141 -22.81 -19.88 -30.94
CA GLN A 141 -22.81 -19.23 -29.65
C GLN A 141 -22.10 -20.08 -28.60
N ILE A 142 -21.34 -19.43 -27.72
CA ILE A 142 -20.73 -20.03 -26.55
C ILE A 142 -21.14 -19.21 -25.33
N TYR A 143 -21.93 -19.78 -24.43
CA TYR A 143 -22.35 -19.09 -23.21
C TYR A 143 -22.64 -20.03 -22.04
N PRO A 144 -22.09 -19.78 -20.83
CA PRO A 144 -21.00 -18.85 -20.54
C PRO A 144 -19.64 -19.42 -21.02
N VAL A 145 -18.75 -18.54 -21.49
CA VAL A 145 -17.40 -18.93 -21.92
C VAL A 145 -16.57 -19.41 -20.73
N ALA A 146 -15.86 -20.53 -20.88
CA ALA A 146 -14.93 -21.10 -19.91
C ALA A 146 -13.57 -21.38 -20.56
N ILE A 147 -12.50 -21.51 -19.75
CA ILE A 147 -11.13 -21.79 -20.23
C ILE A 147 -11.09 -23.01 -21.16
N THR A 148 -11.92 -24.03 -20.89
CA THR A 148 -11.99 -25.25 -21.70
C THR A 148 -12.41 -25.02 -23.14
N HIS A 149 -12.98 -23.86 -23.46
CA HIS A 149 -13.33 -23.46 -24.82
C HIS A 149 -12.14 -22.89 -25.62
N ASP A 150 -10.93 -22.81 -25.04
CA ASP A 150 -9.73 -22.52 -25.83
C ASP A 150 -9.56 -23.56 -26.93
N GLY A 151 -9.44 -23.10 -28.18
CA GLY A 151 -9.36 -24.01 -29.31
C GLY A 151 -9.57 -23.35 -30.65
N TYR A 152 -9.72 -24.20 -31.66
CA TYR A 152 -10.00 -23.80 -33.03
C TYR A 152 -11.44 -24.15 -33.41
N TYR A 153 -12.14 -23.18 -33.97
CA TYR A 153 -13.53 -23.30 -34.40
C TYR A 153 -13.60 -22.95 -35.88
N ARG A 154 -14.10 -23.88 -36.70
CA ARG A 154 -14.16 -23.70 -38.14
C ARG A 154 -15.58 -23.89 -38.64
N CYS A 155 -16.14 -22.86 -39.26
CA CYS A 155 -17.37 -22.96 -40.02
C CYS A 155 -17.04 -23.39 -41.45
N LEU A 156 -17.75 -24.41 -41.94
CA LEU A 156 -17.69 -24.94 -43.30
C LEU A 156 -19.10 -24.87 -43.90
N MET A 157 -19.25 -24.22 -45.06
CA MET A 157 -20.53 -24.13 -45.77
C MET A 157 -20.36 -24.62 -47.20
N ALA A 158 -21.29 -25.48 -47.63
CA ALA A 158 -21.36 -25.98 -48.99
C ALA A 158 -22.54 -25.33 -49.71
N THR A 159 -22.30 -24.89 -50.93
CA THR A 159 -23.29 -24.34 -51.86
C THR A 159 -23.10 -25.00 -53.24
N PRO A 160 -24.06 -24.90 -54.17
CA PRO A 160 -23.86 -25.37 -55.55
C PRO A 160 -22.67 -24.70 -56.25
N ASP A 161 -22.35 -23.46 -55.87
CA ASP A 161 -21.32 -22.64 -56.50
C ASP A 161 -19.92 -22.89 -55.90
N GLY A 162 -19.83 -23.62 -54.78
CA GLY A 162 -18.57 -23.93 -54.11
C GLY A 162 -18.69 -24.04 -52.59
N ASN A 163 -17.53 -24.21 -51.95
CA ASN A 163 -17.40 -24.36 -50.51
C ASN A 163 -16.74 -23.12 -49.90
N PHE A 164 -17.29 -22.64 -48.79
CA PHE A 164 -16.82 -21.47 -48.04
C PHE A 164 -16.47 -21.89 -46.62
N HIS A 165 -15.47 -21.22 -46.03
CA HIS A 165 -15.11 -21.51 -44.64
C HIS A 165 -14.56 -20.28 -43.92
N ARG A 166 -14.66 -20.28 -42.59
CA ARG A 166 -14.03 -19.31 -41.70
C ARG A 166 -13.55 -19.99 -40.42
N GLY A 167 -12.30 -19.74 -40.07
CA GLY A 167 -11.63 -20.31 -38.90
C GLY A 167 -11.36 -19.27 -37.82
N TYR A 168 -11.59 -19.63 -36.57
CA TYR A 168 -11.35 -18.82 -35.38
C TYR A 168 -10.43 -19.56 -34.42
N HIS A 169 -9.34 -18.92 -34.03
CA HIS A 169 -8.54 -19.34 -32.89
C HIS A 169 -9.04 -18.62 -31.63
N LEU A 170 -9.97 -19.26 -30.91
CA LEU A 170 -10.58 -18.69 -29.72
C LEU A 170 -9.59 -18.70 -28.56
N GLN A 171 -9.38 -17.54 -27.95
CA GLN A 171 -8.49 -17.35 -26.80
C GLN A 171 -9.26 -16.81 -25.62
N VAL A 172 -9.44 -17.62 -24.58
CA VAL A 172 -10.17 -17.24 -23.38
C VAL A 172 -9.30 -16.38 -22.48
N LEU A 173 -9.78 -15.19 -22.14
CA LEU A 173 -9.15 -14.26 -21.22
C LEU A 173 -9.75 -14.39 -19.82
N VAL A 174 -8.92 -14.38 -18.79
CA VAL A 174 -9.34 -14.42 -17.38
C VAL A 174 -8.83 -13.18 -16.69
N THR A 175 -9.75 -12.40 -16.11
CA THR A 175 -9.41 -11.18 -15.39
C THR A 175 -8.71 -11.52 -14.08
N PRO A 176 -7.49 -11.00 -13.84
CA PRO A 176 -6.79 -11.28 -12.60
C PRO A 176 -7.45 -10.57 -11.42
N GLU A 177 -7.50 -11.24 -10.27
CA GLU A 177 -7.85 -10.59 -9.01
C GLU A 177 -6.62 -9.89 -8.45
N VAL A 178 -6.71 -8.56 -8.31
CA VAL A 178 -5.57 -7.74 -7.86
C VAL A 178 -5.69 -7.44 -6.38
N THR A 179 -4.63 -7.75 -5.64
CA THR A 179 -4.47 -7.44 -4.22
C THR A 179 -3.19 -6.65 -3.98
N LEU A 180 -3.24 -5.73 -3.02
CA LEU A 180 -2.11 -4.90 -2.62
C LEU A 180 -2.09 -4.83 -1.09
N PHE A 181 -0.95 -5.15 -0.50
CA PHE A 181 -0.77 -5.06 0.95
C PHE A 181 0.66 -4.67 1.32
N GLN A 182 0.81 -4.06 2.49
CA GLN A 182 2.10 -3.70 3.05
C GLN A 182 2.71 -4.91 3.78
N SER A 183 3.98 -5.18 3.50
CA SER A 183 4.83 -6.13 4.21
C SER A 183 5.73 -5.39 5.21
N ARG A 184 6.60 -6.12 5.92
CA ARG A 184 7.56 -5.54 6.88
C ARG A 184 8.54 -4.59 6.17
N ASN A 185 9.14 -3.69 6.93
CA ASN A 185 10.21 -2.79 6.47
C ASN A 185 9.84 -1.95 5.23
N ARG A 186 8.68 -1.27 5.23
CA ARG A 186 8.25 -0.40 4.10
C ARG A 186 8.24 -1.08 2.73
N THR A 187 8.07 -2.40 2.72
CA THR A 187 7.91 -3.18 1.50
C THR A 187 6.42 -3.29 1.18
N ALA A 188 6.05 -3.20 -0.09
CA ALA A 188 4.70 -3.48 -0.55
C ALA A 188 4.70 -4.70 -1.47
N VAL A 189 3.63 -5.49 -1.40
CA VAL A 189 3.42 -6.66 -2.25
C VAL A 189 2.16 -6.44 -3.06
N CYS A 190 2.29 -6.49 -4.37
CA CYS A 190 1.17 -6.48 -5.31
C CYS A 190 1.07 -7.83 -5.99
N LYS A 191 -0.13 -8.41 -5.98
CA LYS A 191 -0.39 -9.73 -6.53
C LYS A 191 -1.59 -9.66 -7.48
N ALA A 192 -1.38 -10.09 -8.72
CA ALA A 192 -2.41 -10.31 -9.72
C ALA A 192 -2.65 -11.81 -9.85
N VAL A 193 -3.73 -12.30 -9.25
CA VAL A 193 -4.03 -13.73 -9.08
C VAL A 193 -4.79 -14.29 -10.27
N ALA A 194 -4.37 -15.45 -10.76
CA ALA A 194 -5.07 -16.25 -11.77
C ALA A 194 -5.49 -15.50 -13.05
N GLY A 195 -4.65 -14.60 -13.55
CA GLY A 195 -4.85 -13.93 -14.84
C GLY A 195 -4.57 -14.84 -16.03
N LYS A 196 -5.30 -14.65 -17.14
CA LYS A 196 -4.97 -15.28 -18.43
C LYS A 196 -5.13 -14.23 -19.54
N PRO A 197 -4.06 -13.82 -20.23
CA PRO A 197 -2.65 -14.18 -20.00
C PRO A 197 -2.08 -13.61 -18.68
N ALA A 198 -0.79 -13.82 -18.41
CA ALA A 198 -0.13 -13.22 -17.26
C ALA A 198 -0.23 -11.68 -17.30
N ALA A 199 -0.61 -11.08 -16.17
CA ALA A 199 -0.66 -9.63 -16.04
C ALA A 199 0.74 -9.03 -15.84
N GLN A 200 0.92 -7.77 -16.21
CA GLN A 200 2.16 -7.03 -15.96
C GLN A 200 1.96 -6.10 -14.76
N ILE A 201 2.93 -6.08 -13.84
CA ILE A 201 2.89 -5.23 -12.64
C ILE A 201 3.98 -4.17 -12.75
N SER A 202 3.63 -2.92 -12.53
CA SER A 202 4.54 -1.78 -12.38
C SER A 202 4.19 -0.96 -11.15
N TRP A 203 5.11 -0.13 -10.68
CA TRP A 203 4.97 0.65 -9.45
C TRP A 203 5.22 2.13 -9.68
N ILE A 204 4.49 2.97 -8.95
CA ILE A 204 4.63 4.42 -8.97
C ILE A 204 4.60 4.93 -7.52
N PRO A 205 5.65 5.62 -7.02
CA PRO A 205 6.95 5.81 -7.67
C PRO A 205 7.72 4.48 -7.80
N GLU A 206 8.77 4.48 -8.62
CA GLU A 206 9.68 3.34 -8.69
C GLU A 206 10.34 3.07 -7.33
N GLY A 207 10.61 1.80 -7.05
CA GLY A 207 11.25 1.34 -5.82
C GLY A 207 12.18 0.17 -6.09
N ASP A 208 12.86 -0.31 -5.06
CA ASP A 208 13.78 -1.43 -5.15
C ASP A 208 12.99 -2.74 -5.16
N CYS A 209 12.68 -3.21 -6.38
CA CYS A 209 11.85 -4.37 -6.62
C CYS A 209 12.66 -5.66 -6.75
N ALA A 210 12.21 -6.71 -6.07
CA ALA A 210 12.68 -8.06 -6.34
C ALA A 210 12.21 -8.53 -7.73
N PRO A 211 12.87 -9.54 -8.34
CA PRO A 211 12.37 -10.15 -9.57
C PRO A 211 10.92 -10.58 -9.43
N THR A 212 10.11 -10.33 -10.46
CA THR A 212 8.69 -10.68 -10.44
C THR A 212 8.52 -12.19 -10.43
N GLU A 213 7.79 -12.69 -9.42
CA GLU A 213 7.48 -14.10 -9.27
C GLU A 213 6.25 -14.45 -10.13
N GLN A 214 6.31 -15.58 -10.84
CA GLN A 214 5.20 -16.09 -11.64
C GLN A 214 4.90 -17.55 -11.26
N GLU A 215 3.64 -17.81 -10.93
CA GLU A 215 3.12 -19.13 -10.60
C GLU A 215 2.13 -19.56 -11.68
N TYR A 216 2.43 -20.68 -12.35
CA TYR A 216 1.64 -21.22 -13.46
C TYR A 216 0.69 -22.30 -12.94
N TRP A 217 -0.61 -22.11 -13.18
CA TRP A 217 -1.64 -23.07 -12.78
C TRP A 217 -1.95 -24.06 -13.89
N GLY A 218 -2.38 -25.27 -13.52
CA GLY A 218 -2.73 -26.33 -14.49
C GLY A 218 -3.90 -25.98 -15.43
N ASN A 219 -4.74 -25.01 -15.06
CA ASN A 219 -5.80 -24.47 -15.91
C ASN A 219 -5.29 -23.39 -16.89
N GLY A 220 -3.99 -23.14 -16.98
CA GLY A 220 -3.38 -22.16 -17.88
C GLY A 220 -3.51 -20.70 -17.43
N THR A 221 -3.99 -20.43 -16.21
CA THR A 221 -3.91 -19.11 -15.58
C THR A 221 -2.54 -18.91 -14.92
N VAL A 222 -2.16 -17.65 -14.72
CA VAL A 222 -0.88 -17.25 -14.13
C VAL A 222 -1.13 -16.26 -13.01
N THR A 223 -0.52 -16.53 -11.85
CA THR A 223 -0.45 -15.59 -10.74
C THR A 223 0.88 -14.85 -10.79
N VAL A 224 0.84 -13.52 -10.83
CA VAL A 224 2.03 -12.67 -10.88
C VAL A 224 2.14 -11.91 -9.56
N LYS A 225 3.32 -11.93 -8.94
CA LYS A 225 3.60 -11.26 -7.67
C LYS A 225 4.84 -10.38 -7.81
N SER A 226 4.70 -9.11 -7.44
CA SER A 226 5.79 -8.14 -7.38
C SER A 226 5.93 -7.63 -5.95
N THR A 227 7.17 -7.55 -5.47
CA THR A 227 7.51 -7.10 -4.12
C THR A 227 8.56 -6.01 -4.23
N CYS A 228 8.26 -4.81 -3.73
CA CYS A 228 9.15 -3.66 -3.83
C CYS A 228 9.33 -2.97 -2.50
N HIS A 229 10.53 -2.44 -2.29
CA HIS A 229 10.95 -1.72 -1.10
C HIS A 229 11.23 -0.25 -1.44
N TRP A 230 10.92 0.65 -0.50
CA TRP A 230 11.27 2.07 -0.61
C TRP A 230 12.11 2.48 0.59
N GLU A 231 13.36 2.84 0.32
CA GLU A 231 14.26 3.42 1.30
C GLU A 231 13.92 4.90 1.56
N GLY A 232 14.00 5.33 2.82
CA GLY A 232 13.77 6.72 3.22
C GLY A 232 12.31 7.08 3.53
N HIS A 233 12.13 8.26 4.16
CA HIS A 233 10.83 8.72 4.66
C HIS A 233 10.00 9.53 3.66
N ASN A 234 10.52 9.78 2.46
CA ASN A 234 9.95 10.74 1.51
C ASN A 234 8.75 10.18 0.73
N VAL A 235 8.66 8.86 0.58
CA VAL A 235 7.58 8.19 -0.16
C VAL A 235 6.54 7.67 0.83
N SER A 236 5.43 8.40 1.03
CA SER A 236 4.35 7.97 1.94
C SER A 236 3.35 7.04 1.28
N THR A 237 3.16 7.14 -0.03
CA THR A 237 2.11 6.42 -0.77
C THR A 237 2.72 5.80 -2.01
N VAL A 238 2.39 4.53 -2.25
CA VAL A 238 2.83 3.79 -3.43
C VAL A 238 1.63 3.23 -4.17
N THR A 239 1.70 3.23 -5.49
CA THR A 239 0.66 2.74 -6.38
C THR A 239 1.20 1.53 -7.12
N CYS A 240 0.50 0.40 -7.02
CA CYS A 240 0.67 -0.73 -7.92
C CYS A 240 -0.24 -0.55 -9.13
N HIS A 241 0.35 -0.55 -10.33
CA HIS A 241 -0.37 -0.57 -11.60
C HIS A 241 -0.28 -1.97 -12.22
N VAL A 242 -1.43 -2.57 -12.48
CA VAL A 242 -1.57 -3.87 -13.12
C VAL A 242 -2.16 -3.69 -14.52
N SER A 243 -1.38 -4.06 -15.53
CA SER A 243 -1.79 -4.05 -16.94
C SER A 243 -2.23 -5.46 -17.36
N HIS A 244 -3.42 -5.56 -17.95
CA HIS A 244 -3.97 -6.84 -18.42
C HIS A 244 -4.93 -6.63 -19.60
N LEU A 245 -5.05 -7.63 -20.48
CA LEU A 245 -5.89 -7.55 -21.69
C LEU A 245 -7.38 -7.32 -21.40
N THR A 246 -7.85 -7.68 -20.20
CA THR A 246 -9.25 -7.46 -19.79
C THR A 246 -9.47 -6.11 -19.11
N GLY A 247 -8.45 -5.27 -19.00
CA GLY A 247 -8.50 -3.96 -18.35
C GLY A 247 -7.33 -3.74 -17.39
N ASN A 248 -6.91 -2.48 -17.29
CA ASN A 248 -5.87 -2.06 -16.35
C ASN A 248 -6.49 -1.73 -15.00
N LYS A 249 -5.81 -2.09 -13.92
CA LYS A 249 -6.24 -1.81 -12.55
C LYS A 249 -5.10 -1.19 -11.77
N SER A 250 -5.39 -0.20 -10.95
CA SER A 250 -4.39 0.41 -10.08
C SER A 250 -4.90 0.44 -8.65
N LEU A 251 -4.05 0.04 -7.71
CA LEU A 251 -4.31 0.11 -6.28
C LEU A 251 -3.20 0.93 -5.64
N TYR A 252 -3.52 1.67 -4.59
CA TYR A 252 -2.53 2.41 -3.81
C TYR A 252 -2.57 2.00 -2.35
N ILE A 253 -1.45 2.17 -1.66
CA ILE A 253 -1.31 1.92 -0.24
C ILE A 253 -0.37 2.95 0.40
N GLU A 254 -0.68 3.34 1.63
CA GLU A 254 0.20 4.18 2.43
C GLU A 254 1.22 3.30 3.17
N LEU A 255 2.50 3.64 3.03
CA LEU A 255 3.59 2.95 3.70
C LEU A 255 3.70 3.45 5.14
N LEU A 256 3.32 2.60 6.09
CA LEU A 256 3.52 2.89 7.50
C LEU A 256 5.03 3.04 7.82
N PRO A 257 5.42 4.01 8.66
CA PRO A 257 6.79 4.15 9.13
C PRO A 257 7.24 2.89 9.86
N VAL A 258 8.52 2.54 9.74
CA VAL A 258 9.12 1.45 10.53
C VAL A 258 8.93 1.75 12.02
N PRO A 259 8.35 0.83 12.82
CA PRO A 259 8.26 0.98 14.27
C PRO A 259 9.68 1.09 14.84
N GLY A 260 10.07 2.29 15.28
CA GLY A 260 11.44 2.59 15.70
C GLY A 260 11.96 3.96 15.29
N ALA A 261 11.28 4.65 14.37
CA ALA A 261 11.47 6.09 14.20
C ALA A 261 11.00 6.78 15.49
N LYS A 262 11.95 7.11 16.36
CA LYS A 262 11.72 7.87 17.60
C LYS A 262 10.85 9.06 17.24
N LYS A 263 9.58 9.06 17.63
CA LYS A 263 8.80 10.29 17.69
C LYS A 263 9.66 11.25 18.47
N SER A 264 10.17 12.27 17.80
CA SER A 264 11.11 13.22 18.38
C SER A 264 10.58 13.60 19.75
N ALA A 265 11.42 13.50 20.78
CA ALA A 265 11.15 13.90 22.15
C ALA A 265 10.88 15.42 22.31
N LYS A 266 10.33 16.07 21.27
CA LYS A 266 9.92 17.47 21.25
C LYS A 266 8.63 17.73 22.02
N LEU A 267 7.81 16.71 22.31
CA LEU A 267 6.55 16.90 23.06
C LEU A 267 6.73 16.79 24.59
N TYR A 268 7.81 16.19 25.09
CA TYR A 268 8.04 16.00 26.53
C TYR A 268 8.80 17.17 27.20
N MET A 269 9.59 17.92 26.44
CA MET A 269 10.35 19.06 26.96
C MET A 269 9.47 20.22 27.48
N PRO A 270 8.37 20.65 26.80
CA PRO A 270 7.54 21.71 27.36
C PRO A 270 6.81 21.28 28.63
N TYR A 271 6.42 20.00 28.76
CA TYR A 271 5.62 19.53 29.89
C TYR A 271 6.39 19.47 31.22
N VAL A 272 7.72 19.34 31.17
CA VAL A 272 8.60 19.35 32.36
C VAL A 272 9.12 20.75 32.65
N ILE A 273 9.40 21.56 31.61
CA ILE A 273 9.97 22.90 31.78
C ILE A 273 8.93 23.91 32.30
N LEU A 274 7.67 23.83 31.83
CA LEU A 274 6.60 24.73 32.29
C LEU A 274 6.35 24.70 33.81
N PRO A 275 6.19 23.52 34.47
CA PRO A 275 5.95 23.48 35.91
C PRO A 275 7.15 23.95 36.73
N ILE A 276 8.38 23.72 36.25
CA ILE A 276 9.60 24.20 36.93
C ILE A 276 9.64 25.74 36.92
N ILE A 277 9.32 26.36 35.78
CA ILE A 277 9.25 27.82 35.68
C ILE A 277 8.16 28.38 36.60
N ILE A 278 6.97 27.76 36.64
CA ILE A 278 5.88 28.18 37.53
C ILE A 278 6.31 28.10 39.00
N LEU A 279 6.94 27.00 39.42
CA LEU A 279 7.40 26.83 40.81
C LEU A 279 8.45 27.86 41.22
N THR A 280 9.38 28.20 40.32
CA THR A 280 10.39 29.24 40.61
C THR A 280 9.76 30.63 40.76
N ILE A 281 8.78 30.98 39.94
CA ILE A 281 8.05 32.26 40.04
C ILE A 281 7.26 32.32 41.36
N VAL A 282 6.53 31.25 41.71
CA VAL A 282 5.74 31.20 42.95
C VAL A 282 6.66 31.31 44.17
N GLY A 283 7.79 30.59 44.18
CA GLY A 283 8.78 30.67 45.24
C GLY A 283 9.36 32.07 45.40
N PHE A 284 9.67 32.74 44.28
CA PHE A 284 10.17 34.12 44.29
C PHE A 284 9.13 35.11 44.84
N ILE A 285 7.86 34.98 44.47
CA ILE A 285 6.76 35.79 45.02
C ILE A 285 6.63 35.55 46.54
N TRP A 286 6.75 34.31 46.99
CA TRP A 286 6.70 33.96 48.41
C TRP A 286 7.86 34.58 49.21
N LEU A 287 9.08 34.52 48.66
CA LEU A 287 10.26 35.15 49.25
C LEU A 287 10.16 36.68 49.30
N LEU A 288 9.60 37.30 48.25
CA LEU A 288 9.31 38.74 48.24
C LEU A 288 8.26 39.12 49.30
N LYS A 289 7.27 38.26 49.54
CA LYS A 289 6.24 38.46 50.58
C LYS A 289 6.81 38.36 52.00
N ILE A 290 7.77 37.45 52.24
CA ILE A 290 8.45 37.30 53.53
C ILE A 290 9.44 38.45 53.79
N SER A 291 10.21 38.86 52.77
CA SER A 291 11.17 39.96 52.88
C SER A 291 10.50 41.34 52.97
N GLY A 292 9.31 41.52 52.37
CA GLY A 292 8.48 42.71 52.54
C GLY A 292 7.93 42.91 53.96
N CYS A 293 7.76 41.84 54.74
CA CYS A 293 7.29 41.92 56.13
C CYS A 293 8.41 42.18 57.16
N ARG A 294 9.70 42.12 56.78
CA ARG A 294 10.82 42.29 57.73
C ARG A 294 11.25 43.75 57.93
N LYS A 295 10.55 44.72 57.32
CA LYS A 295 10.90 46.14 57.35
C LYS A 295 9.88 47.06 58.06
N TYR A 296 9.09 46.52 59.01
CA TYR A 296 8.14 47.30 59.82
C TYR A 296 8.19 47.01 61.33
N ASN A 297 9.30 46.49 61.87
CA ASN A 297 9.47 46.39 63.33
C ASN A 297 10.75 47.09 63.81
N LEU A 298 10.97 48.29 63.31
CA LEU A 298 11.88 49.24 63.92
C LEU A 298 11.17 50.60 63.90
N ASN A 299 10.46 50.92 64.99
CA ASN A 299 10.40 52.26 65.60
C ASN A 299 9.32 52.35 66.69
N LYS A 300 9.76 52.90 67.84
CA LYS A 300 8.98 53.53 68.94
C LYS A 300 8.40 52.57 70.00
N THR A 301 8.80 52.62 71.28
CA THR A 301 8.49 53.73 72.21
C THR A 301 9.37 53.68 73.50
N GLU A 302 9.95 54.84 73.85
CA GLU A 302 10.52 55.35 75.14
C GLU A 302 9.48 55.35 76.29
N SER A 303 9.74 55.48 77.61
CA SER A 303 10.89 55.82 78.46
C SER A 303 10.53 55.62 79.96
N THR A 304 11.54 55.82 80.83
CA THR A 304 11.50 56.23 82.27
C THR A 304 11.54 55.07 83.28
N SER A 305 12.40 54.97 84.30
CA SER A 305 13.42 55.81 85.00
C SER A 305 14.34 54.84 85.79
N VAL A 306 15.61 55.11 86.13
CA VAL A 306 16.07 55.87 87.31
C VAL A 306 17.61 55.89 87.27
N VAL A 307 18.17 57.00 87.74
CA VAL A 307 19.57 57.40 87.94
C VAL A 307 20.36 56.46 88.86
N GLU A 308 21.60 56.11 88.48
CA GLU A 308 22.80 56.20 89.34
C GLU A 308 24.07 56.09 88.47
N GLU A 309 24.93 57.09 88.56
CA GLU A 309 26.22 57.20 87.88
C GLU A 309 27.28 57.21 89.00
N ASP A 310 28.18 56.22 89.09
CA ASP A 310 29.54 56.47 89.57
C ASP A 310 30.57 55.34 89.26
N GLU A 311 31.80 55.79 89.02
CA GLU A 311 33.12 55.14 89.09
C GLU A 311 33.60 54.07 88.06
N MET A 312 34.24 54.57 86.99
CA MET A 312 35.68 54.44 86.64
C MET A 312 36.49 53.10 86.78
N GLN A 313 36.82 52.53 85.60
CA GLN A 313 38.15 52.01 85.14
C GLN A 313 38.65 50.54 85.31
N PRO A 314 39.58 50.05 84.43
CA PRO A 314 39.48 48.78 83.71
C PRO A 314 40.59 47.76 84.05
N TYR A 315 40.49 46.51 83.60
CA TYR A 315 41.67 45.69 83.30
C TYR A 315 41.41 44.63 82.21
N ALA A 316 42.37 44.53 81.30
CA ALA A 316 42.45 43.57 80.20
C ALA A 316 42.92 42.19 80.68
N SER A 317 42.56 41.13 79.96
CA SER A 317 43.42 39.95 79.83
C SER A 317 43.07 39.14 78.58
N TYR A 318 44.04 39.05 77.70
CA TYR A 318 44.15 38.19 76.53
C TYR A 318 44.93 36.92 76.92
N THR A 319 44.57 35.77 76.36
CA THR A 319 45.58 34.79 75.91
C THR A 319 45.01 33.92 74.79
N GLU A 320 45.63 34.10 73.64
CA GLU A 320 45.75 33.21 72.48
C GLU A 320 46.50 31.93 72.85
N LYS A 321 46.15 30.78 72.23
CA LYS A 321 46.95 29.56 72.29
C LYS A 321 46.95 28.85 70.94
N ASN A 322 48.02 29.08 70.17
CA ASN A 322 48.50 28.22 69.10
C ASN A 322 49.55 27.25 69.67
N ASN A 323 49.58 25.97 69.26
CA ASN A 323 50.71 25.39 68.51
C ASN A 323 50.48 23.91 68.07
N PRO A 324 51.27 23.42 67.07
CA PRO A 324 50.99 22.30 66.17
C PRO A 324 51.89 21.05 66.43
N LEU A 325 52.11 20.25 65.38
CA LEU A 325 53.05 19.12 65.17
C LEU A 325 52.40 17.71 65.31
N TYR A 326 52.52 16.75 64.37
CA TYR A 326 53.54 16.46 63.34
C TYR A 326 52.95 15.87 62.04
N ASP A 327 53.68 16.08 60.96
CA ASP A 327 53.71 15.32 59.69
C ASP A 327 54.82 14.26 59.78
N THR A 328 54.61 13.06 59.22
CA THR A 328 55.71 12.17 58.86
C THR A 328 55.42 11.44 57.54
N THR A 329 56.23 11.83 56.56
CA THR A 329 56.44 11.24 55.23
C THR A 329 57.29 9.96 55.29
N ASN A 330 57.06 8.98 54.39
CA ASN A 330 58.04 8.27 53.53
C ASN A 330 57.48 6.91 53.03
N LYS A 331 57.35 6.67 51.70
CA LYS A 331 58.35 6.13 50.72
C LYS A 331 58.75 4.66 51.03
N VAL A 332 58.92 3.67 50.14
CA VAL A 332 59.10 3.58 48.66
C VAL A 332 59.20 2.07 48.25
N LYS A 333 58.87 1.76 46.98
CA LYS A 333 59.29 0.65 46.05
C LYS A 333 59.44 -0.82 46.48
N ALA A 334 58.95 -1.72 45.61
CA ALA A 334 59.70 -2.62 44.66
C ALA A 334 58.85 -3.88 44.37
N SER A 335 58.41 -4.21 43.15
CA SER A 335 59.10 -4.81 41.99
C SER A 335 58.94 -6.34 41.87
N GLN A 336 58.34 -6.74 40.73
CA GLN A 336 58.69 -7.85 39.82
C GLN A 336 58.22 -9.32 40.01
N ALA A 337 57.81 -9.84 38.84
CA ALA A 337 58.04 -11.19 38.27
C ALA A 337 57.16 -12.35 38.81
N LEU A 338 56.79 -13.40 38.06
CA LEU A 338 56.70 -13.79 36.64
C LEU A 338 56.04 -15.20 36.66
N GLN A 339 55.69 -15.73 35.48
CA GLN A 339 55.30 -17.13 35.13
C GLN A 339 53.79 -17.45 35.22
N SER A 340 53.13 -17.72 34.09
CA SER A 340 53.18 -18.94 33.23
C SER A 340 52.44 -20.09 33.94
N GLU A 341 51.53 -20.88 33.35
CA GLU A 341 51.58 -21.50 32.03
C GLU A 341 50.31 -22.37 31.77
N VAL A 342 50.17 -22.86 30.53
CA VAL A 342 49.41 -24.04 30.00
C VAL A 342 47.87 -23.91 29.95
N GLY A 343 47.18 -24.01 28.80
CA GLY A 343 47.20 -25.06 27.75
C GLY A 343 46.14 -26.12 28.13
N THR A 344 45.19 -26.52 27.28
CA THR A 344 45.42 -27.28 26.05
C THR A 344 44.20 -27.21 25.13
N ASP A 345 44.52 -27.03 23.86
CA ASP A 345 43.71 -27.30 22.67
C ASP A 345 43.86 -28.80 22.31
N LEU A 346 42.82 -29.43 21.74
CA LEU A 346 43.01 -30.48 20.72
C LEU A 346 41.70 -30.83 19.96
N HIS A 347 41.74 -30.54 18.66
CA HIS A 347 41.14 -31.30 17.55
C HIS A 347 41.22 -32.84 17.77
N THR A 348 40.41 -33.73 17.19
CA THR A 348 39.99 -33.89 15.79
C THR A 348 39.04 -35.11 15.73
N LEU A 349 37.98 -35.07 14.92
CA LEU A 349 37.65 -36.05 13.87
C LEU A 349 36.40 -35.61 13.10
#